data_AF-R9KFH9-F1
#
_entry.id   AF-R9KFH9-F1
#
_cell.length_a   1.000
_cell.length_b   1.000
_cell.length_c   1.000
_cell.angle_alpha   90.00
_cell.angle_beta   90.00
_cell.angle_gamma   90.00
#
_symmetry.space_group_name_H-M   'P 1'
#
loop_
_entity.id
_entity.type
_entity.pdbx_description
1 polymer ?
#
loop_
_entity_poly.entity_id
_entity_poly.type
_entity_poly.pdbx_seq_one_letter_code
_entity_poly.pdbx_strand_id
1 'polypeptide(L)'
;MSFNYGREEKKWRLWKEAEEKELRGLGVDEDTIEKLHIYDWAVFNSDKRYYRRLKDSGTYLEEFAEDAAQPEVRTVEDFLDSIENQKLYQVLIKVDRQRKIKKFF
;
A
#
# COMPACT_ATOMS: atom_id res chain seq x y z
N MET A 1 1.13 11.63 0.99
CA MET A 1 2.50 12.22 0.95
C MET A 1 3.48 11.10 0.65
N SER A 2 4.32 11.21 -0.38
CA SER A 2 5.31 10.17 -0.73
C SER A 2 6.66 10.45 -0.04
N PHE A 3 7.26 9.41 0.54
CA PHE A 3 8.58 9.49 1.17
C PHE A 3 9.67 9.81 0.11
N ASN A 4 10.35 10.96 0.25
CA ASN A 4 11.39 11.38 -0.70
C ASN A 4 12.78 10.91 -0.24
N TYR A 5 13.17 9.73 -0.73
CA TYR A 5 14.42 9.05 -0.38
C TYR A 5 15.68 9.91 -0.59
N GLY A 6 15.73 10.71 -1.66
CA GLY A 6 16.90 11.54 -1.95
C GLY A 6 17.08 12.68 -0.94
N ARG A 7 15.97 13.16 -0.36
CA ARG A 7 16.01 14.19 0.69
C ARG A 7 16.43 13.60 2.04
N GLU A 8 15.94 12.42 2.37
CA GLU A 8 16.25 11.76 3.65
C GLU A 8 17.70 11.25 3.69
N GLU A 9 18.25 10.75 2.59
CA GLU A 9 19.67 10.37 2.54
C GLU A 9 20.61 11.58 2.71
N LYS A 10 20.26 12.74 2.14
CA LYS A 10 21.03 13.97 2.34
C LYS A 10 21.03 14.42 3.80
N LYS A 11 19.87 14.34 4.47
CA LYS A 11 19.77 14.63 5.91
C LYS A 11 20.60 13.65 6.74
N TRP A 12 20.52 12.36 6.42
CA TRP A 12 21.27 11.32 7.12
C TRP A 12 22.78 11.55 7.00
N ARG A 13 23.29 11.86 5.80
CA ARG A 13 24.71 12.18 5.60
C ARG A 13 25.17 13.40 6.39
N LEU A 14 24.40 14.49 6.35
CA LEU A 14 24.74 15.70 7.11
C LEU A 14 24.77 15.45 8.62
N TRP A 15 23.83 14.63 9.11
CA TRP A 15 23.79 14.26 10.52
C TRP A 15 24.96 13.36 10.90
N LYS A 16 25.27 12.31 10.12
CA LYS A 16 26.40 11.41 10.36
C LYS A 16 27.75 12.12 10.29
N GLU A 17 27.94 13.01 9.32
CA GLU A 17 29.18 13.79 9.21
C GLU A 17 29.40 14.68 10.44
N ALA A 18 28.34 15.25 11.00
CA ALA A 18 28.42 16.04 12.23
C ALA A 18 28.77 15.16 13.45
N GLU A 19 28.09 14.03 13.59
CA GLU A 19 28.33 13.07 14.67
C GLU A 19 29.76 12.50 14.64
N GLU A 20 30.24 12.04 13.49
CA GLU A 20 31.60 11.52 13.34
C GLU A 20 32.66 12.58 13.60
N LYS A 21 32.39 13.83 13.23
CA LYS A 21 33.28 14.96 13.53
C LYS A 21 33.37 15.21 15.05
N GLU A 22 32.27 15.10 15.78
CA GLU A 22 32.28 15.18 17.24
C GLU A 22 33.02 13.99 17.86
N LEU A 23 32.81 12.77 17.38
CA LEU A 23 33.51 11.57 17.86
C LEU A 23 35.03 11.67 17.68
N ARG A 24 35.49 12.17 16.52
CA ARG A 24 36.90 12.47 16.30
C ARG A 24 37.42 13.54 17.26
N GLY A 25 36.62 14.56 17.56
CA GLY A 25 36.95 15.60 18.54
C GLY A 25 37.08 15.08 19.97
N LEU A 26 36.36 14.02 20.31
CA LEU A 26 36.42 13.33 21.60
C LEU A 26 37.56 12.29 21.68
N GLY A 27 38.32 12.09 20.59
CA GLY A 27 39.43 11.15 20.55
C GLY A 27 39.01 9.68 20.44
N VAL A 28 37.81 9.41 19.91
CA VAL A 28 37.38 8.05 19.60
C VAL A 28 38.22 7.51 18.44
N ASP A 29 38.60 6.24 18.54
CA ASP A 29 39.40 5.57 17.53
C ASP A 29 38.64 5.41 16.20
N GLU A 30 39.33 5.64 15.08
CA GLU A 30 38.73 5.70 13.75
C GLU A 30 38.13 4.35 13.32
N ASP A 31 38.71 3.20 13.74
CA ASP A 31 38.15 1.88 13.45
C ASP A 31 36.78 1.70 14.14
N THR A 32 36.61 2.36 15.29
CA THR A 32 35.36 2.32 16.05
C THR A 32 34.30 3.18 15.37
N ILE A 33 34.70 4.34 14.85
CA ILE A 33 33.84 5.25 14.08
C ILE A 33 33.39 4.57 12.78
N GLU A 34 34.29 3.89 12.06
CA GLU A 34 33.97 3.19 10.82
C GLU A 34 33.00 2.03 11.06
N LYS A 35 33.21 1.24 12.12
CA LYS A 35 32.27 0.17 12.52
C LYS A 35 30.87 0.71 12.80
N LEU A 36 30.76 1.85 13.49
CA LEU A 36 29.49 2.52 13.74
C LEU A 36 28.86 3.02 12.45
N HIS A 37 29.62 3.62 11.55
CA HIS A 37 29.14 4.08 10.25
C HIS A 37 28.51 2.94 9.43
N ILE A 38 29.21 1.80 9.34
CA ILE A 38 28.73 0.62 8.60
C ILE A 38 27.41 0.11 9.20
N TYR A 39 27.34 0.04 10.53
CA TYR A 39 26.13 -0.41 11.22
C TYR A 39 24.95 0.54 10.97
N ASP A 40 25.14 1.84 11.17
CA ASP A 40 24.10 2.84 10.96
C ASP A 40 23.64 2.90 9.50
N TRP A 41 24.56 2.70 8.56
CA TRP A 41 24.24 2.60 7.14
C TRP A 41 23.40 1.37 6.82
N ALA A 42 23.69 0.23 7.47
CA ALA A 42 22.90 -0.98 7.31
C ALA A 42 21.46 -0.80 7.82
N VAL A 43 21.30 -0.13 8.97
CA VAL A 43 19.99 0.21 9.56
C VAL A 43 19.23 1.20 8.66
N PHE A 44 19.87 2.27 8.21
CA PHE A 44 19.25 3.23 7.30
C PHE A 44 18.78 2.56 6.00
N ASN A 45 19.56 1.62 5.46
CA ASN A 45 19.18 0.84 4.28
C ASN A 45 18.07 -0.19 4.56
N SER A 46 18.00 -0.79 5.75
CA SER A 46 16.86 -1.66 6.10
C SER A 46 15.57 -0.87 6.17
N ASP A 47 15.60 0.32 6.76
CA ASP A 47 14.43 1.20 6.86
C ASP A 47 13.98 1.66 5.48
N LYS A 48 14.94 2.04 4.61
CA LYS A 48 14.67 2.36 3.21
C LYS A 48 13.96 1.22 2.47
N ARG A 49 14.40 -0.02 2.69
CA ARG A 49 13.75 -1.22 2.12
C ARG A 49 12.36 -1.45 2.70
N TYR A 50 12.17 -1.23 4.01
CA TYR A 50 10.88 -1.35 4.68
C TYR A 50 9.86 -0.36 4.11
N TYR A 51 10.19 0.94 4.06
CA TYR A 51 9.27 1.97 3.54
C TYR A 51 8.99 1.81 2.05
N ARG A 52 9.94 1.30 1.27
CA ARG A 52 9.70 0.93 -0.13
C ARG A 52 8.66 -0.17 -0.23
N ARG A 53 8.86 -1.30 0.48
CA ARG A 53 7.91 -2.41 0.48
C ARG A 53 6.54 -2.02 1.01
N LEU A 54 6.47 -1.20 2.07
CA LEU A 54 5.21 -0.72 2.62
C LEU A 54 4.45 0.13 1.60
N LYS A 55 5.15 0.99 0.86
CA LYS A 55 4.56 1.76 -0.24
C LYS A 55 4.06 0.84 -1.33
N ASP A 56 4.86 -0.14 -1.75
CA ASP A 56 4.50 -1.09 -2.81
C ASP A 56 3.28 -1.95 -2.41
N SER A 57 3.20 -2.39 -1.15
CA SER A 57 2.03 -3.11 -0.62
C SER A 57 0.81 -2.21 -0.47
N GLY A 58 0.99 -0.94 -0.09
CA GLY A 58 -0.09 0.03 -0.01
C GLY A 58 -0.69 0.32 -1.38
N THR A 59 0.15 0.53 -2.39
CA THR A 59 -0.29 0.70 -3.78
C THR A 59 -0.96 -0.55 -4.34
N TYR A 60 -0.44 -1.74 -4.03
CA TYR A 60 -1.07 -2.99 -4.46
C TYR A 60 -2.44 -3.20 -3.82
N LEU A 61 -2.60 -2.87 -2.53
CA LEU A 61 -3.89 -2.95 -1.84
C LEU A 61 -4.87 -1.88 -2.33
N GLU A 62 -4.42 -0.67 -2.65
CA GLU A 62 -5.25 0.37 -3.28
C GLU A 62 -5.69 -0.06 -4.68
N GLU A 63 -4.78 -0.56 -5.52
CA GLU A 63 -5.10 -1.07 -6.87
C GLU A 63 -6.07 -2.26 -6.80
N PHE A 64 -5.86 -3.20 -5.88
CA PHE A 64 -6.78 -4.32 -5.67
C PHE A 64 -8.13 -3.87 -5.12
N ALA A 65 -8.18 -2.85 -4.25
CA ALA A 65 -9.43 -2.29 -3.75
C ALA A 65 -10.19 -1.51 -4.84
N GLU A 66 -9.49 -0.83 -5.74
CA GLU A 66 -10.07 -0.20 -6.93
C GLU A 66 -10.60 -1.25 -7.92
N ASP A 67 -9.87 -2.34 -8.17
CA ASP A 67 -10.32 -3.46 -9.01
C ASP A 67 -11.49 -4.24 -8.38
N ALA A 68 -11.54 -4.34 -7.04
CA ALA A 68 -12.60 -5.01 -6.30
C ALA A 68 -13.81 -4.11 -6.00
N ALA A 69 -13.74 -2.81 -6.33
CA ALA A 69 -14.86 -1.89 -6.18
C ALA A 69 -15.94 -2.23 -7.23
N GLN A 70 -16.82 -3.16 -6.87
CA GLN A 70 -18.01 -3.44 -7.66
C GLN A 70 -18.84 -2.16 -7.76
N PRO A 71 -19.40 -1.84 -8.95
CA PRO A 71 -20.29 -0.69 -9.09
C PRO A 71 -21.43 -0.82 -8.07
N GLU A 72 -21.74 0.26 -7.36
CA GLU A 72 -22.85 0.27 -6.42
C GLU A 72 -24.13 -0.14 -7.15
N VAL A 73 -24.61 -1.35 -6.89
CA VAL A 73 -25.87 -1.85 -7.44
C VAL A 73 -27.00 -1.18 -6.67
N ARG A 74 -27.55 -0.10 -7.24
CA ARG A 74 -28.58 0.73 -6.58
C ARG A 74 -29.99 0.20 -6.79
N THR A 75 -30.22 -0.58 -7.84
CA THR A 75 -31.52 -1.16 -8.17
C THR A 75 -31.43 -2.66 -8.49
N VAL A 76 -32.57 -3.35 -8.44
CA VAL A 76 -32.65 -4.79 -8.77
C VAL A 76 -32.36 -5.01 -10.25
N GLU A 77 -32.73 -4.05 -11.10
CA GLU A 77 -32.45 -4.05 -12.53
C GLU A 77 -30.95 -3.96 -12.81
N ASP A 78 -30.23 -3.02 -12.16
CA ASP A 78 -28.77 -2.89 -12.29
C ASP A 78 -28.04 -4.18 -11.88
N PHE A 79 -28.55 -4.87 -10.85
CA PHE A 79 -28.00 -6.16 -10.41
C PHE A 79 -28.11 -7.22 -11.50
N LEU A 80 -29.30 -7.36 -12.09
CA LEU A 80 -29.58 -8.36 -13.10
C LEU A 80 -28.74 -8.12 -14.36
N ASP A 81 -28.54 -6.87 -14.74
CA ASP A 81 -27.77 -6.50 -15.92
C ASP A 81 -26.26 -6.75 -15.76
N SER A 82 -25.74 -6.78 -14.52
CA SER A 82 -24.35 -7.14 -14.22
C SER A 82 -24.03 -8.65 -14.32
N ILE A 83 -25.04 -9.51 -14.51
CA ILE A 83 -24.84 -10.97 -14.51
C ILE A 83 -24.40 -11.46 -15.89
N GLU A 84 -23.10 -11.77 -16.02
CA GLU A 84 -22.55 -12.34 -17.27
C GLU A 84 -23.04 -13.78 -17.55
N ASN A 85 -23.41 -14.53 -16.50
CA ASN A 85 -23.89 -15.89 -16.66
C ASN A 85 -25.36 -15.94 -17.11
N GLN A 86 -25.55 -16.19 -18.41
CA GLN A 86 -26.87 -16.21 -19.06
C GLN A 86 -27.87 -17.19 -18.43
N LYS A 87 -27.43 -18.35 -17.92
CA LYS A 87 -28.32 -19.32 -17.26
C LYS A 87 -28.81 -18.78 -15.91
N LEU A 88 -27.92 -18.17 -15.14
CA LEU A 88 -28.25 -17.57 -13.84
C LEU A 88 -29.22 -16.39 -13.99
N TYR A 89 -28.97 -15.51 -14.97
CA TYR A 89 -29.85 -14.39 -15.31
C TYR A 89 -31.30 -14.85 -15.61
N GLN A 90 -31.44 -15.87 -16.47
CA GLN A 90 -32.77 -16.39 -16.84
C GLN A 90 -33.54 -16.99 -15.67
N VAL A 91 -32.86 -17.64 -14.73
CA VAL A 91 -33.50 -18.20 -13.53
C VAL A 91 -33.97 -17.07 -12.61
N LEU A 92 -33.13 -16.08 -12.36
CA LEU A 92 -33.44 -14.96 -11.46
C LEU A 92 -34.60 -14.09 -11.97
N ILE A 93 -34.66 -13.81 -13.27
CA ILE A 93 -35.79 -13.09 -13.89
C ILE A 93 -37.11 -13.85 -13.71
N LYS A 94 -37.10 -15.17 -13.90
CA LYS A 94 -38.32 -15.99 -13.74
C LYS A 94 -38.84 -15.92 -12.31
N VAL A 95 -37.94 -15.98 -11.33
CA VAL A 95 -38.29 -15.89 -9.91
C VAL A 95 -38.81 -14.49 -9.54
N ASP A 96 -38.18 -13.42 -10.01
CA ASP A 96 -38.65 -12.05 -9.75
C ASP A 96 -40.06 -11.84 -10.30
N ARG A 97 -40.31 -12.29 -11.54
CA ARG A 97 -41.63 -12.20 -12.18
C ARG A 97 -42.70 -12.96 -11.39
N GLN A 98 -42.39 -14.17 -10.92
CA GLN A 98 -43.31 -14.96 -10.10
C GLN A 98 -43.60 -14.30 -8.75
N ARG A 99 -42.60 -13.63 -8.15
CA ARG A 99 -42.77 -12.90 -6.88
C ARG A 99 -43.61 -11.63 -7.05
N LYS A 100 -43.46 -10.89 -8.16
CA LYS A 100 -44.30 -9.73 -8.48
C LYS A 100 -45.76 -10.16 -8.69
N ILE A 101 -46.01 -11.24 -9.41
CA ILE A 101 -47.38 -11.77 -9.63
C ILE A 101 -48.05 -12.19 -8.31
N LYS A 102 -47.30 -12.76 -7.36
CA LYS A 102 -47.81 -13.15 -6.03
C LYS A 102 -48.04 -11.99 -5.06
N LYS A 103 -47.59 -10.76 -5.36
CA LYS A 103 -47.86 -9.56 -4.54
C LYS A 103 -49.17 -8.85 -4.93
N PHE A 104 -49.79 -9.22 -6.05
CA PHE A 104 -51.02 -8.61 -6.57
C PHE A 104 -52.26 -9.52 -6.40
N PHE A 105 -52.14 -10.59 -5.61
CA PHE A 105 -53.23 -11.43 -5.10
C PHE A 105 -53.09 -11.51 -3.58
#